data_AF-A0A973W261-F1
#
_entry.id   AF-A0A973W261-F1
#
_cell.length_a   1.000
_cell.length_b   1.000
_cell.length_c   1.000
_cell.angle_alpha   90.00
_cell.angle_beta   90.00
_cell.angle_gamma   90.00
#
_symmetry.space_group_name_H-M   'P 1'
#
loop_
_entity.id
_entity.type
_entity.pdbx_description
1 polymer ?
#
loop_
_entity_poly.entity_id
_entity_poly.type
_entity_poly.pdbx_seq_one_letter_code
_entity_poly.pdbx_strand_id
1 'polypeptide(L)'
;MGFYGPEPFDSAQAVYVWTGLGAPGFFSVTVKGNAPNFTSGIKLIRDEQWVGGLAIRVMGWTGPLGQGTKPYTVKGSFPGSFLKEIVIIGSNKTEVIKVSEIPFTNDEAFAKNADALV
;
A
#
# COMPACT_ATOMS: atom_id res chain seq x y z
N MET A 1 -13.79 -21.34 -10.99
CA MET A 1 -12.84 -20.44 -11.67
C MET A 1 -12.48 -19.33 -10.67
N GLY A 2 -11.22 -18.92 -10.61
CA GLY A 2 -10.81 -17.78 -9.78
C GLY A 2 -11.16 -16.45 -10.43
N PHE A 3 -11.22 -15.38 -9.65
CA PHE A 3 -11.47 -14.02 -10.15
C PHE A 3 -10.44 -13.04 -9.60
N TYR A 4 -10.16 -11.99 -10.37
CA TYR A 4 -9.29 -10.90 -9.96
C TYR A 4 -10.13 -9.77 -9.40
N GLY A 5 -9.86 -9.33 -8.17
CA GLY A 5 -10.69 -8.34 -7.51
C GLY A 5 -10.05 -7.69 -6.30
N PRO A 6 -10.78 -6.77 -5.64
CA PRO A 6 -10.34 -6.14 -4.41
C PRO A 6 -10.25 -7.15 -3.28
N GLU A 7 -9.22 -7.05 -2.45
CA GLU A 7 -9.00 -7.90 -1.28
C GLU A 7 -9.25 -7.10 0.01
N PRO A 8 -9.71 -7.75 1.09
CA PRO A 8 -9.99 -7.07 2.34
C PRO A 8 -8.68 -6.76 3.06
N PHE A 9 -8.61 -5.64 3.78
CA PHE A 9 -7.47 -5.29 4.63
C PHE A 9 -7.88 -4.86 6.03
N ASP A 10 -6.97 -5.03 6.98
CA ASP A 10 -7.20 -4.72 8.39
C ASP A 10 -6.49 -3.41 8.76
N SER A 11 -5.24 -3.25 8.34
CA SER A 11 -4.42 -2.06 8.61
C SER A 11 -3.57 -1.66 7.41
N ALA A 12 -3.31 -0.36 7.29
CA ALA A 12 -2.43 0.19 6.27
C ALA A 12 -1.55 1.29 6.86
N GLN A 13 -0.33 1.40 6.34
CA GLN A 13 0.67 2.39 6.73
C GLN A 13 1.30 2.96 5.47
N ALA A 14 1.55 4.27 5.48
CA ALA A 14 2.20 4.98 4.38
C ALA A 14 3.29 5.88 4.89
N VAL A 15 4.44 5.80 4.22
CA VAL A 15 5.62 6.60 4.50
C VAL A 15 6.02 7.31 3.22
N TYR A 16 6.22 8.62 3.28
CA TYR A 16 6.81 9.37 2.19
C TYR A 16 8.31 9.47 2.38
N VAL A 17 9.05 9.10 1.35
CA VAL A 17 10.51 9.20 1.31
C VAL A 17 10.87 10.23 0.25
N TRP A 18 11.51 11.31 0.70
CA TRP A 18 12.06 12.33 -0.20
C TRP A 18 13.56 12.12 -0.39
N THR A 19 14.01 12.08 -1.66
CA THR A 19 15.42 11.80 -2.01
C THR A 19 16.26 13.05 -2.28
N GLY A 20 15.70 14.25 -2.07
CA GLY A 20 16.48 15.49 -1.94
C GLY A 20 17.07 16.12 -3.22
N LEU A 21 16.71 15.67 -4.43
CA LEU A 21 17.42 16.08 -5.66
C LEU A 21 16.52 16.62 -6.79
N GLY A 22 15.56 17.50 -6.46
CA GLY A 22 14.69 18.13 -7.48
C GLY A 22 13.73 17.17 -8.20
N ALA A 23 13.71 15.89 -7.80
CA ALA A 23 12.78 14.88 -8.25
C ALA A 23 11.68 14.66 -7.19
N PRO A 24 10.44 14.33 -7.60
CA PRO A 24 9.41 13.89 -6.68
C PRO A 24 9.87 12.62 -5.94
N GLY A 25 9.61 12.56 -4.63
CA GLY A 25 9.84 11.37 -3.83
C GLY A 25 8.86 10.23 -4.15
N PHE A 26 8.77 9.27 -3.24
CA PHE A 26 7.84 8.16 -3.38
C PHE A 26 7.17 7.81 -2.04
N PHE A 27 5.96 7.24 -2.15
CA PHE A 27 5.22 6.67 -1.05
C PHE A 27 5.55 5.18 -0.96
N SER A 28 6.10 4.75 0.17
CA SER A 28 6.13 3.34 0.55
C SER A 28 4.88 3.01 1.34
N VAL A 29 4.07 2.10 0.81
CA VAL A 29 2.79 1.72 1.40
C VAL A 29 2.83 0.25 1.77
N THR A 30 2.51 -0.04 3.02
CA THR A 30 2.41 -1.39 3.55
C THR A 30 0.97 -1.64 3.99
N VAL A 31 0.37 -2.71 3.50
CA VAL A 31 -0.99 -3.13 3.87
C VAL A 31 -0.95 -4.52 4.46
N LYS A 32 -1.69 -4.73 5.54
CA LYS A 32 -1.88 -6.02 6.20
C LYS A 32 -3.37 -6.33 6.26
N GLY A 33 -3.70 -7.59 6.02
CA GLY A 33 -5.08 -8.04 6.04
C GLY A 33 -5.21 -9.55 6.13
N ASN A 34 -6.45 -10.01 6.15
CA ASN A 34 -6.82 -11.42 6.09
C ASN A 34 -7.63 -11.67 4.81
N ALA A 35 -6.99 -12.19 3.77
CA ALA A 35 -7.65 -12.48 2.50
C ALA A 35 -8.37 -13.84 2.55
N PRO A 36 -9.40 -14.09 1.71
CA PRO A 36 -10.01 -15.41 1.58
C PRO A 36 -8.98 -16.50 1.28
N ASN A 37 -9.26 -17.74 1.69
CA ASN A 37 -8.42 -18.87 1.33
C ASN A 37 -8.29 -19.02 -0.20
N PHE A 38 -7.13 -19.54 -0.64
CA PHE A 38 -6.75 -19.63 -2.05
C PHE A 38 -6.59 -18.28 -2.77
N THR A 39 -6.44 -17.19 -2.02
CA THR A 39 -6.03 -15.90 -2.59
C THR A 39 -4.53 -15.88 -2.85
N SER A 40 -4.14 -15.36 -4.02
CA SER A 40 -2.74 -15.22 -4.43
C SER A 40 -2.52 -13.93 -5.22
N GLY A 41 -1.26 -13.57 -5.45
CA GLY A 41 -0.92 -12.41 -6.27
C GLY A 41 -1.44 -11.08 -5.73
N ILE A 42 -1.56 -10.97 -4.39
CA ILE A 42 -2.00 -9.74 -3.73
C ILE A 42 -0.99 -8.63 -4.02
N LYS A 43 -1.46 -7.53 -4.58
CA LYS A 43 -0.65 -6.38 -4.96
C LYS A 43 -1.40 -5.07 -4.67
N LEU A 44 -0.61 -4.03 -4.47
CA LEU A 44 -1.10 -2.66 -4.36
C LEU A 44 -1.06 -2.00 -5.73
N ILE A 45 -2.14 -1.37 -6.15
CA ILE A 45 -2.26 -0.72 -7.45
C ILE A 45 -2.80 0.68 -7.27
N ARG A 46 -2.20 1.65 -7.96
CA ARG A 46 -2.76 3.00 -8.01
C ARG A 46 -4.10 3.00 -8.74
N ASP A 47 -5.10 3.65 -8.16
CA ASP A 47 -6.35 3.93 -8.87
C ASP A 47 -6.13 5.08 -9.85
N GLU A 48 -6.17 4.78 -11.14
CA GLU A 48 -5.99 5.76 -12.22
C GLU A 48 -7.21 6.68 -12.38
N GLN A 49 -8.38 6.26 -11.91
CA GLN A 49 -9.62 7.06 -12.00
C GLN A 49 -9.79 8.01 -10.81
N TRP A 50 -8.97 7.86 -9.76
CA TRP A 50 -9.04 8.71 -8.59
C TRP A 50 -8.45 10.10 -8.86
N VAL A 51 -9.26 11.13 -8.64
CA VAL A 51 -8.86 12.55 -8.81
C VAL A 51 -8.66 13.19 -7.44
N GLY A 52 -7.61 14.01 -7.31
CA GLY A 52 -7.38 14.81 -6.10
C GLY A 52 -6.42 14.20 -5.07
N GLY A 53 -5.65 13.17 -5.44
CA GLY A 53 -4.63 12.62 -4.56
C GLY A 53 -4.09 11.28 -5.03
N LEU A 54 -3.64 10.47 -4.08
CA LEU A 54 -3.23 9.08 -4.30
C LEU A 54 -4.22 8.15 -3.63
N ALA A 55 -4.87 7.31 -4.43
CA ALA A 55 -5.64 6.18 -3.94
C ALA A 55 -4.99 4.87 -4.41
N ILE A 56 -4.93 3.89 -3.52
CA ILE A 56 -4.31 2.59 -3.74
C ILE A 56 -5.33 1.50 -3.46
N ARG A 57 -5.54 0.65 -4.45
CA ARG A 57 -6.38 -0.54 -4.35
C ARG A 57 -5.55 -1.74 -3.93
N VAL A 58 -6.08 -2.51 -2.99
CA VAL A 58 -5.54 -3.81 -2.62
C VAL A 58 -6.24 -4.85 -3.50
N MET A 59 -5.50 -5.49 -4.38
CA MET A 59 -6.06 -6.36 -5.42
C MET A 59 -5.39 -7.73 -5.40
N GLY A 60 -6.13 -8.80 -5.67
CA GLY A 60 -5.63 -10.17 -5.66
C GLY A 60 -6.44 -11.10 -6.55
N TRP A 61 -5.88 -12.30 -6.78
CA TRP A 61 -6.58 -13.40 -7.42
C TRP A 61 -7.17 -14.31 -6.35
N THR A 62 -8.48 -14.25 -6.17
CA THR A 62 -9.22 -15.16 -5.30
C THR A 62 -9.53 -16.45 -6.07
N GLY A 63 -9.06 -17.59 -5.57
CA GLY A 63 -9.34 -18.92 -6.10
C GLY A 63 -10.78 -19.40 -5.83
N PRO A 64 -11.05 -20.72 -5.88
CA PRO A 64 -12.35 -21.26 -5.47
C PRO A 64 -12.74 -20.79 -4.07
N LEU A 65 -14.00 -20.43 -3.88
CA LEU A 65 -14.51 -20.00 -2.56
C LEU A 65 -14.36 -21.15 -1.56
N GLY A 66 -13.42 -20.98 -0.63
CA GLY A 66 -13.18 -21.89 0.48
C GLY A 66 -13.51 -21.22 1.81
N GLN A 67 -13.77 -22.03 2.84
CA GLN A 67 -13.92 -21.49 4.19
C GLN A 67 -12.57 -21.04 4.75
N GLY A 68 -12.58 -19.95 5.51
CA GLY A 68 -11.41 -19.41 6.21
C GLY A 68 -10.67 -18.30 5.46
N THR A 69 -9.76 -17.65 6.18
CA THR A 69 -8.94 -16.55 5.70
C THR A 69 -7.46 -16.79 6.01
N LYS A 70 -6.57 -16.22 5.19
CA LYS A 70 -5.13 -16.28 5.37
C LYS A 70 -4.57 -14.86 5.57
N PRO A 71 -3.75 -14.63 6.62
CA PRO A 71 -3.10 -13.35 6.80
C PRO A 71 -2.09 -13.08 5.68
N TYR A 72 -2.00 -11.82 5.26
CA TYR A 72 -1.03 -11.36 4.29
C TYR A 72 -0.44 -10.01 4.70
N THR A 73 0.73 -9.72 4.15
CA THR A 73 1.35 -8.39 4.17
C THR A 73 1.86 -8.11 2.77
N VAL A 74 1.49 -6.96 2.23
CA VAL A 74 1.92 -6.52 0.90
C VAL A 74 2.51 -5.11 1.00
N LYS A 75 3.58 -4.88 0.26
CA LYS A 75 4.23 -3.58 0.14
C LYS A 75 4.16 -3.10 -1.31
N GLY A 76 4.10 -1.80 -1.51
CA GLY A 76 4.13 -1.16 -2.82
C GLY A 76 4.76 0.22 -2.74
N SER A 77 5.42 0.62 -3.83
CA SER A 77 6.04 1.94 -3.95
C SER A 77 5.35 2.73 -5.05
N PHE A 78 5.02 4.00 -4.76
CA PHE A 78 4.28 4.86 -5.67
C PHE A 78 4.98 6.22 -5.78
N PRO A 79 5.48 6.62 -6.96
CA PRO A 79 6.11 7.93 -7.12
C PRO A 79 5.08 9.05 -7.03
N GLY A 80 5.47 10.18 -6.44
CA GLY A 80 4.60 11.34 -6.34
C GLY A 80 5.14 12.50 -5.51
N SER A 81 4.44 13.63 -5.58
CA SER A 81 4.67 14.74 -4.64
C SER A 81 4.10 14.39 -3.27
N PHE A 82 4.68 14.94 -2.21
CA PHE A 82 4.20 14.70 -0.85
C PHE A 82 2.72 15.03 -0.71
N LEU A 83 1.98 14.10 -0.09
CA LEU A 83 0.59 14.23 0.31
C LEU A 83 0.51 13.85 1.78
N LYS A 84 -0.17 14.67 2.58
CA LYS A 84 -0.36 14.40 4.02
C LYS A 84 -1.22 13.17 4.26
N GLU A 85 -2.10 12.84 3.30
CA GLU A 85 -3.07 11.75 3.40
C GLU A 85 -3.17 11.03 2.05
N ILE A 86 -3.37 9.72 2.11
CA ILE A 86 -3.66 8.88 0.94
C ILE A 86 -4.82 7.94 1.25
N VAL A 87 -5.46 7.41 0.22
CA VAL A 87 -6.63 6.54 0.35
C VAL A 87 -6.25 5.10 0.06
N ILE A 88 -6.65 4.17 0.91
CA ILE A 88 -6.51 2.72 0.69
C ILE A 88 -7.90 2.12 0.49
N ILE A 89 -8.07 1.38 -0.59
CA ILE A 89 -9.35 0.79 -1.01
C ILE A 89 -9.19 -0.73 -1.02
N GLY A 90 -9.96 -1.42 -0.18
CA GLY A 90 -10.11 -2.87 -0.18
C GLY A 90 -11.55 -3.27 -0.47
N SER A 91 -11.83 -4.57 -0.45
CA SER A 91 -13.21 -5.06 -0.60
C SER A 91 -14.10 -4.80 0.62
N ASN A 92 -13.51 -4.71 1.81
CA ASN A 92 -14.24 -4.53 3.07
C ASN A 92 -14.42 -3.06 3.48
N LYS A 93 -13.43 -2.21 3.17
CA LYS A 93 -13.46 -0.79 3.55
C LYS A 93 -12.62 0.07 2.61
N THR A 94 -12.90 1.37 2.66
CA THR A 94 -12.02 2.43 2.16
C THR A 94 -11.58 3.27 3.33
N GLU A 95 -10.27 3.52 3.45
CA GLU A 95 -9.69 4.20 4.60
C GLU A 95 -8.72 5.29 4.14
N VAL A 96 -8.85 6.49 4.71
CA VAL A 96 -7.88 7.58 4.54
C VAL A 96 -6.81 7.41 5.62
N ILE A 97 -5.55 7.28 5.21
CA ILE A 97 -4.42 7.12 6.14
C ILE A 97 -3.50 8.33 6.05
N LYS A 98 -2.98 8.74 7.21
CA LYS A 98 -1.97 9.80 7.30
C LYS A 98 -0.62 9.26 6.86
N VAL A 99 0.09 10.06 6.08
CA VAL A 99 1.42 9.74 5.59
C VAL A 99 2.46 10.29 6.56
N SER A 100 3.35 9.42 7.02
CA SER A 100 4.51 9.85 7.80
C SER A 100 5.63 10.27 6.84
N GLU A 101 6.12 11.50 6.96
CA GLU A 101 7.23 11.99 6.15
C GLU A 101 8.57 11.64 6.81
N ILE A 102 9.48 11.02 6.06
CA ILE A 102 10.87 10.87 6.46
C ILE A 102 11.69 11.88 5.64
N PRO A 103 12.10 13.01 6.23
CA PRO A 103 13.00 13.93 5.56
C PRO A 103 14.39 13.29 5.41
N PHE A 104 15.04 13.55 4.27
CA PHE A 104 16.39 13.06 3.95
C PHE A 104 17.48 13.46 4.97
N THR A 105 17.21 14.43 5.85
CA THR A 105 18.20 15.01 6.77
C THR A 105 18.56 14.16 7.99
N ASN A 106 17.90 13.02 8.24
CA ASN A 106 18.28 12.13 9.34
C ASN A 106 18.89 10.83 8.79
N ASP A 107 20.21 10.82 8.64
CA ASP A 107 21.01 9.67 8.19
C ASP A 107 20.67 8.37 8.95
N GLU A 108 20.31 8.44 10.23
CA GLU A 108 19.89 7.27 11.03
C GLU A 108 18.47 6.78 10.71
N ALA A 109 17.52 7.68 10.42
CA ALA A 109 16.14 7.32 10.10
C ALA A 109 16.04 6.76 8.67
N PHE A 110 16.85 7.26 7.73
CA PHE A 110 16.94 6.71 6.38
C PHE A 110 17.58 5.33 6.39
N ALA A 111 18.72 5.15 7.09
CA ALA A 111 19.40 3.85 7.19
C ALA A 111 18.53 2.75 7.83
N LYS A 112 17.77 3.10 8.88
CA LYS A 112 16.89 2.14 9.59
C LYS A 112 15.63 1.76 8.81
N ASN A 113 15.16 2.63 7.90
CA ASN A 113 14.00 2.33 7.06
C ASN A 113 14.41 1.73 5.70
N ALA A 114 15.60 2.02 5.18
CA ALA A 114 16.10 1.45 3.93
C ALA A 114 16.12 -0.10 3.98
N ASP A 115 16.55 -0.68 5.09
CA ASP A 115 16.58 -2.14 5.31
C ASP A 115 15.18 -2.77 5.39
N ALA A 116 14.15 -1.97 5.69
CA ALA A 116 12.75 -2.39 5.75
C ALA A 116 11.97 -2.10 4.45
N LEU A 117 12.59 -1.42 3.48
CA LEU A 117 12.01 -0.99 2.21
C LEU A 117 12.45 -1.84 1.01
N VAL A 118 13.45 -2.71 1.18
CA VAL A 118 13.90 -3.73 0.22
C VAL A 118 13.19 -5.06 0.47
#